data_AF-A0A955EY43-F1
#
_entry.id   AF-A0A955EY43-F1
#
_cell.length_a   1.000
_cell.length_b   1.000
_cell.length_c   1.000
_cell.angle_alpha   90.00
_cell.angle_beta   90.00
_cell.angle_gamma   90.00
#
_symmetry.space_group_name_H-M   'P 1'
#
loop_
_entity.id
_entity.type
_entity.pdbx_description
1 polymer ?
#
loop_
_entity_poly.entity_id
_entity_poly.type
_entity_poly.pdbx_seq_one_letter_code
_entity_poly.pdbx_strand_id
1 'polypeptide(L)'
;VVSQALPNGPLAITLDDEISLTRRNQPFDYCHCERCNRHFRRWLLARHGSLAAINTLWNHDHASLDDVRPWSTGIMRRRALQSPLPEWNLAPWNDHREFMEEQLTSLLSELADHARRLAPGRPVGFTGGGAPSPFSGIDWGRVTRDLDAFEPYDEGGSHALVRSFARPGSIILRTLFESPFGTEAERHELWDYFLRGDRGAILWSSKSWFEAGRVDRPTRRARDLAPTLTQLSSQAAAEWIAATPEPAQVAILESSASNRAHWMIDSRFDGGTWVHRSGSGSIRDSSQDRTREAWQKLLEDLQLPYRHLRLEDLTEQSLDGFKAVILPRILALSQQQADTLRRYADHGTLIADGQTGWFNEHLQARSEGLLDEFFGIRRRDFRVALSGADSVATEDPKHLGLHLAESGCELTEGTMATMNVANGAAVIVRSGAGGGRRVYLNLLVAPYLENRNGEQPDNLLELMRGLMRLAGARPVVQLRDRPGRHAPIRAELRRNGDRWYLGLILNRGCTTLKKEATDALTAMIREELPRSIEVSLPIAGHARVLLPASSDYVDDTRRSWQSVLVPAVGGIVVRIDP
;
A
#
# COMPACT_ATOMS: atom_id res chain seq x y z
N VAL A 1 -12.08 26.71 -2.52
CA VAL A 1 -11.14 27.86 -2.44
C VAL A 1 -9.84 27.42 -3.09
N VAL A 2 -9.46 28.03 -4.22
CA VAL A 2 -8.04 28.01 -4.64
C VAL A 2 -7.28 28.82 -3.58
N SER A 3 -6.22 28.22 -3.02
CA SER A 3 -5.48 28.66 -1.83
C SER A 3 -5.66 30.12 -1.40
N GLN A 4 -6.11 30.34 -0.16
CA GLN A 4 -5.69 31.52 0.61
C GLN A 4 -4.21 31.37 1.00
N ALA A 5 -3.35 31.36 -0.02
CA ALA A 5 -2.01 31.86 0.17
C ALA A 5 -2.13 33.36 0.52
N LEU A 6 -1.14 33.89 1.26
CA LEU A 6 -0.82 35.31 1.13
C LEU A 6 -0.75 35.61 -0.38
N PRO A 7 -1.42 36.66 -0.89
CA PRO A 7 -1.41 36.93 -2.33
C PRO A 7 0.04 36.99 -2.81
N ASN A 8 0.38 36.10 -3.75
CA ASN A 8 1.72 35.85 -4.32
C ASN A 8 2.67 34.86 -3.58
N GLY A 9 2.20 33.99 -2.70
CA GLY A 9 3.01 32.90 -2.10
C GLY A 9 2.83 31.51 -2.77
N PRO A 10 3.87 30.65 -2.88
CA PRO A 10 3.72 29.25 -3.30
C PRO A 10 2.91 28.42 -2.29
N LEU A 11 2.29 27.33 -2.75
CA LEU A 11 1.50 26.40 -1.90
C LEU A 11 2.39 25.64 -0.91
N ALA A 12 3.50 25.09 -1.40
CA ALA A 12 4.50 24.33 -0.66
C ALA A 12 5.88 24.58 -1.30
N ILE A 13 6.95 24.17 -0.62
CA ILE A 13 8.29 24.08 -1.19
C ILE A 13 8.55 22.61 -1.53
N THR A 14 8.86 22.33 -2.80
CA THR A 14 9.42 21.03 -3.21
C THR A 14 10.94 21.10 -3.11
N LEU A 15 11.57 20.07 -2.55
CA LEU A 15 13.02 19.98 -2.37
C LEU A 15 13.72 19.56 -3.66
N ASP A 16 13.10 18.67 -4.44
CA ASP A 16 13.47 18.27 -5.80
C ASP A 16 12.31 17.45 -6.42
N ASP A 17 12.49 16.94 -7.63
CA ASP A 17 11.54 16.06 -8.34
C ASP A 17 12.05 14.62 -8.50
N GLU A 18 11.17 13.63 -8.38
CA GLU A 18 11.46 12.18 -8.42
C GLU A 18 12.60 11.72 -7.50
N ILE A 19 12.68 12.27 -6.28
CA ILE A 19 13.77 11.98 -5.31
C ILE A 19 13.88 10.48 -5.02
N SER A 20 15.08 9.94 -5.22
CA SER A 20 15.46 8.56 -4.88
C SER A 20 16.98 8.39 -4.81
N LEU A 21 17.45 7.34 -4.11
CA LEU A 21 18.87 6.98 -4.02
C LEU A 21 19.48 6.56 -5.37
N THR A 22 18.70 5.88 -6.21
CA THR A 22 19.05 5.58 -7.60
C THR A 22 18.09 6.29 -8.55
N ARG A 23 18.03 5.89 -9.82
CA ARG A 23 16.95 6.34 -10.73
C ARG A 23 15.66 5.60 -10.36
N ARG A 24 14.85 6.19 -9.47
CA ARG A 24 13.69 5.58 -8.83
C ARG A 24 14.06 4.23 -8.18
N ASN A 25 13.59 3.12 -8.74
CA ASN A 25 13.82 1.76 -8.23
C ASN A 25 14.92 0.97 -8.97
N GLN A 26 15.70 1.59 -9.86
CA GLN A 26 16.75 0.85 -10.61
C GLN A 26 17.83 0.30 -9.66
N PRO A 27 18.19 -1.00 -9.74
CA PRO A 27 19.14 -1.58 -8.80
C PRO A 27 20.57 -1.12 -9.07
N PHE A 28 21.15 -0.40 -8.12
CA PHE A 28 22.53 0.09 -8.18
C PHE A 28 23.15 0.24 -6.78
N ASP A 29 24.45 -0.03 -6.67
CA ASP A 29 25.24 0.11 -5.44
C ASP A 29 26.06 1.42 -5.42
N TYR A 30 25.41 2.55 -5.09
CA TYR A 30 26.09 3.75 -4.60
C TYR A 30 26.40 3.59 -3.10
N CYS A 31 27.47 4.15 -2.50
CA CYS A 31 28.69 4.73 -3.09
C CYS A 31 29.87 4.24 -2.24
N HIS A 32 30.82 3.52 -2.84
CA HIS A 32 31.90 2.84 -2.11
C HIS A 32 33.17 3.71 -1.86
N CYS A 33 33.07 5.04 -2.01
CA CYS A 33 34.20 5.93 -1.73
C CYS A 33 34.55 5.97 -0.23
N GLU A 34 35.80 6.28 0.11
CA GLU A 34 36.27 6.18 1.50
C GLU A 34 35.58 7.17 2.46
N ARG A 35 35.05 8.30 1.96
CA ARG A 35 34.17 9.17 2.74
C ARG A 35 32.91 8.42 3.18
N CYS A 36 32.22 7.77 2.25
CA CYS A 36 31.00 7.01 2.53
C CYS A 36 31.29 5.79 3.42
N ASN A 37 32.34 5.01 3.13
CA ASN A 37 32.72 3.85 3.96
C ASN A 37 33.01 4.25 5.42
N ARG A 38 33.69 5.38 5.65
CA ARG A 38 33.96 5.87 7.01
C ARG A 38 32.68 6.27 7.77
N HIS A 39 31.69 6.85 7.09
CA HIS A 39 30.39 7.13 7.70
C HIS A 39 29.62 5.85 7.98
N PHE A 40 29.62 4.89 7.05
CA PHE A 40 29.01 3.57 7.22
C PHE A 40 29.61 2.78 8.39
N ARG A 41 30.95 2.73 8.54
CA ARG A 41 31.63 2.11 9.70
C ARG A 41 31.20 2.73 11.03
N ARG A 42 31.03 4.05 11.09
CA ARG A 42 30.53 4.74 12.29
C ARG A 42 29.08 4.39 12.58
N TRP A 43 28.24 4.33 11.55
CA TRP A 43 26.84 3.90 11.66
C TRP A 43 26.75 2.46 12.18
N LEU A 44 27.55 1.53 11.63
CA LEU A 44 27.63 0.14 12.10
C LEU A 44 28.06 0.04 13.57
N LEU A 45 29.06 0.81 14.00
CA LEU A 45 29.44 0.86 15.42
C LEU A 45 28.34 1.43 16.31
N ALA A 46 27.61 2.45 15.86
CA ALA A 46 26.48 3.00 16.62
C ALA A 46 25.29 2.03 16.69
N ARG A 47 25.06 1.26 15.62
CA ARG A 47 23.96 0.28 15.49
C ARG A 47 24.22 -1.01 16.26
N HIS A 48 25.45 -1.54 16.17
CA HIS A 48 25.82 -2.89 16.62
C HIS A 48 26.87 -2.90 17.76
N GLY A 49 27.37 -1.74 18.18
CA GLY A 49 28.25 -1.55 19.34
C GLY A 49 29.72 -1.92 19.17
N SER A 50 30.07 -2.94 18.36
CA SER A 50 31.47 -3.39 18.21
C SER A 50 31.77 -4.13 16.92
N LEU A 51 33.05 -4.20 16.54
CA LEU A 51 33.52 -5.04 15.42
C LEU A 51 33.22 -6.53 15.63
N ALA A 52 33.31 -7.03 16.87
CA ALA A 52 32.99 -8.41 17.18
C ALA A 52 31.49 -8.73 16.94
N ALA A 53 30.60 -7.81 17.29
CA ALA A 53 29.18 -7.93 17.00
C ALA A 53 28.89 -7.86 15.49
N ILE A 54 29.56 -6.96 14.76
CA ILE A 54 29.47 -6.89 13.29
C ILE A 54 29.93 -8.21 12.65
N ASN A 55 31.11 -8.72 13.02
CA ASN A 55 31.65 -9.98 12.48
C ASN A 55 30.71 -11.16 12.77
N THR A 56 30.14 -11.22 13.97
CA THR A 56 29.16 -12.24 14.37
C THR A 56 27.88 -12.15 13.54
N LEU A 57 27.31 -10.95 13.39
CA LEU A 57 26.09 -10.70 12.63
C LEU A 57 26.29 -11.01 11.14
N TRP A 58 27.41 -10.59 10.57
CA TRP A 58 27.74 -10.75 9.16
C TRP A 58 28.29 -12.14 8.82
N ASN A 59 28.59 -12.96 9.83
CA ASN A 59 29.32 -14.23 9.72
C ASN A 59 30.60 -14.09 8.88
N HIS A 60 31.43 -13.11 9.25
CA HIS A 60 32.66 -12.77 8.53
C HIS A 60 33.70 -12.07 9.42
N ASP A 61 34.92 -12.62 9.48
CA ASP A 61 35.99 -12.14 10.34
C ASP A 61 36.77 -10.98 9.71
N HIS A 62 36.29 -9.74 9.88
CA HIS A 62 37.11 -8.55 9.62
C HIS A 62 38.18 -8.40 10.71
N ALA A 63 39.45 -8.27 10.30
CA ALA A 63 40.59 -8.08 11.21
C ALA A 63 40.60 -6.66 11.84
N SER A 64 40.15 -5.65 11.09
CA SER A 64 39.98 -4.28 11.57
C SER A 64 38.66 -3.68 11.07
N LEU A 65 38.20 -2.62 11.75
CA LEU A 65 37.03 -1.87 11.28
C LEU A 65 37.27 -1.24 9.91
N ASP A 66 38.52 -0.86 9.61
CA ASP A 66 38.89 -0.25 8.32
C ASP A 66 38.93 -1.25 7.16
N ASP A 67 38.72 -2.54 7.40
CA ASP A 67 38.46 -3.57 6.37
C ASP A 67 36.97 -3.66 6.02
N VAL A 68 36.07 -3.21 6.90
CA VAL A 68 34.61 -3.31 6.70
C VAL A 68 34.19 -2.46 5.50
N ARG A 69 33.55 -3.10 4.52
CA ARG A 69 32.95 -2.48 3.33
C ARG A 69 31.53 -3.00 3.15
N PRO A 70 30.60 -2.19 2.60
CA PRO A 70 29.30 -2.70 2.21
C PRO A 70 29.46 -3.79 1.14
N TRP A 71 28.69 -4.88 1.24
CA TRP A 71 28.69 -5.93 0.21
C TRP A 71 27.77 -5.51 -0.93
N SER A 72 28.23 -5.68 -2.17
CA SER A 72 27.41 -5.35 -3.35
C SER A 72 26.23 -6.31 -3.50
N THR A 73 25.16 -5.80 -4.09
CA THR A 73 23.95 -6.56 -4.40
C THR A 73 24.28 -7.80 -5.23
N GLY A 74 25.23 -7.70 -6.18
CA GLY A 74 25.68 -8.83 -7.00
C GLY A 74 26.46 -9.91 -6.24
N ILE A 75 27.24 -9.55 -5.21
CA ILE A 75 27.90 -10.51 -4.32
C ILE A 75 26.85 -11.20 -3.43
N MET A 76 25.98 -10.41 -2.79
CA MET A 76 24.99 -10.94 -1.87
C MET A 76 24.02 -11.89 -2.57
N ARG A 77 23.48 -11.47 -3.73
CA ARG A 77 22.59 -12.28 -4.56
C ARG A 77 23.23 -13.60 -5.01
N ARG A 78 24.53 -13.60 -5.34
CA ARG A 78 25.24 -14.84 -5.69
C ARG A 78 25.32 -15.80 -4.50
N ARG A 79 25.71 -15.31 -3.32
CA ARG A 79 25.83 -16.12 -2.10
C ARG A 79 24.47 -16.69 -1.67
N ALA A 80 23.44 -15.85 -1.64
CA ALA A 80 22.08 -16.23 -1.28
C ALA A 80 21.51 -17.26 -2.29
N LEU A 81 21.39 -16.92 -3.56
CA LEU A 81 20.70 -17.78 -4.55
C LEU A 81 21.43 -19.10 -4.89
N GLN A 82 22.66 -19.30 -4.41
CA GLN A 82 23.40 -20.57 -4.50
C GLN A 82 23.25 -21.47 -3.26
N SER A 83 22.60 -20.97 -2.20
CA SER A 83 22.45 -21.66 -0.91
C SER A 83 20.95 -21.88 -0.60
N PRO A 84 20.56 -22.91 0.18
CA PRO A 84 19.18 -23.07 0.64
C PRO A 84 18.80 -21.92 1.58
N LEU A 85 17.52 -21.56 1.64
CA LEU A 85 17.06 -20.35 2.32
C LEU A 85 17.50 -20.24 3.80
N PRO A 86 17.46 -21.31 4.63
CA PRO A 86 17.95 -21.24 6.02
C PRO A 86 19.42 -20.84 6.20
N GLU A 87 20.26 -20.95 5.15
CA GLU A 87 21.67 -20.54 5.18
C GLU A 87 21.87 -19.07 4.75
N TRP A 88 20.80 -18.36 4.37
CA TRP A 88 20.92 -16.98 3.89
C TRP A 88 21.25 -16.02 5.04
N ASN A 89 22.33 -15.27 4.88
CA ASN A 89 22.64 -14.10 5.70
C ASN A 89 22.76 -12.87 4.80
N LEU A 90 21.73 -12.04 4.79
CA LEU A 90 21.69 -10.80 4.00
C LEU A 90 22.14 -9.57 4.81
N ALA A 91 22.53 -9.72 6.09
CA ALA A 91 22.83 -8.60 6.99
C ALA A 91 23.86 -7.58 6.43
N PRO A 92 25.00 -7.98 5.82
CA PRO A 92 25.94 -7.04 5.21
C PRO A 92 25.36 -6.13 4.11
N TRP A 93 24.31 -6.62 3.43
CA TRP A 93 23.59 -5.87 2.41
C TRP A 93 22.43 -5.08 3.03
N ASN A 94 21.68 -5.67 3.97
CA ASN A 94 20.61 -5.00 4.69
C ASN A 94 21.11 -3.73 5.40
N ASP A 95 22.21 -3.84 6.15
CA ASP A 95 22.85 -2.73 6.85
C ASP A 95 23.22 -1.60 5.89
N HIS A 96 23.73 -1.93 4.69
CA HIS A 96 24.05 -0.93 3.67
C HIS A 96 22.79 -0.22 3.13
N ARG A 97 21.73 -0.98 2.86
CA ARG A 97 20.45 -0.44 2.38
C ARG A 97 19.79 0.46 3.43
N GLU A 98 19.81 0.04 4.70
CA GLU A 98 19.30 0.83 5.83
C GLU A 98 20.11 2.12 6.06
N PHE A 99 21.44 2.02 6.07
CA PHE A 99 22.30 3.19 6.16
C PHE A 99 21.97 4.23 5.08
N MET A 100 21.85 3.81 3.81
CA MET A 100 21.57 4.72 2.71
C MET A 100 20.16 5.33 2.77
N GLU A 101 19.14 4.57 3.16
CA GLU A 101 17.77 5.04 3.45
C GLU A 101 17.77 6.12 4.57
N GLU A 102 18.55 5.91 5.62
CA GLU A 102 18.73 6.88 6.70
C GLU A 102 19.53 8.12 6.27
N GLN A 103 20.55 7.98 5.41
CA GLN A 103 21.25 9.15 4.84
C GLN A 103 20.32 10.00 3.97
N LEU A 104 19.47 9.39 3.13
CA LEU A 104 18.49 10.14 2.33
C LEU A 104 17.46 10.85 3.23
N THR A 105 16.91 10.14 4.22
CA THR A 105 15.96 10.72 5.18
C THR A 105 16.58 11.91 5.92
N SER A 106 17.80 11.77 6.45
CA SER A 106 18.50 12.85 7.16
C SER A 106 18.70 14.08 6.29
N LEU A 107 19.15 13.88 5.03
CA LEU A 107 19.33 14.97 4.08
C LEU A 107 18.02 15.70 3.79
N LEU A 108 16.92 14.97 3.60
CA LEU A 108 15.60 15.58 3.38
C LEU A 108 15.12 16.38 4.60
N SER A 109 15.35 15.89 5.82
CA SER A 109 15.03 16.62 7.05
C SER A 109 15.88 17.88 7.22
N GLU A 110 17.19 17.81 6.96
CA GLU A 110 18.11 18.96 6.99
C GLU A 110 17.73 20.06 5.97
N LEU A 111 17.39 19.65 4.74
CA LEU A 111 16.92 20.54 3.67
C LEU A 111 15.56 21.14 4.01
N ALA A 112 14.63 20.37 4.59
CA ALA A 112 13.33 20.86 5.02
C ALA A 112 13.44 21.90 6.13
N ASP A 113 14.32 21.68 7.10
CA ASP A 113 14.58 22.65 8.16
C ASP A 113 15.28 23.92 7.64
N HIS A 114 16.14 23.80 6.62
CA HIS A 114 16.68 24.97 5.92
C HIS A 114 15.57 25.75 5.20
N ALA A 115 14.70 25.07 4.46
CA ALA A 115 13.56 25.68 3.76
C ALA A 115 12.58 26.36 4.74
N ARG A 116 12.29 25.75 5.90
CA ARG A 116 11.45 26.33 6.97
C ARG A 116 12.05 27.59 7.59
N ARG A 117 13.39 27.69 7.70
CA ARG A 117 14.07 28.92 8.16
C ARG A 117 13.96 30.04 7.14
N LEU A 118 13.97 29.73 5.84
CA LEU A 118 13.80 30.71 4.76
C LEU A 118 12.34 31.12 4.52
N ALA A 119 11.39 30.20 4.71
CA ALA A 119 9.96 30.43 4.52
C ALA A 119 9.13 29.84 5.68
N PRO A 120 9.10 30.51 6.85
CA PRO A 120 8.31 30.06 8.00
C PRO A 120 6.83 29.83 7.67
N GLY A 121 6.26 28.76 8.23
CA GLY A 121 4.86 28.38 8.01
C GLY A 121 4.57 27.81 6.62
N ARG A 122 5.58 27.57 5.77
CA ARG A 122 5.39 26.85 4.49
C ARG A 122 5.50 25.34 4.68
N PRO A 123 4.57 24.54 4.12
CA PRO A 123 4.77 23.10 3.97
C PRO A 123 5.97 22.81 3.08
N VAL A 124 6.77 21.81 3.43
CA VAL A 124 7.95 21.37 2.66
C VAL A 124 7.88 19.88 2.37
N GLY A 125 8.31 19.44 1.19
CA GLY A 125 8.55 18.03 0.89
C GLY A 125 8.99 17.83 -0.55
N PHE A 126 8.47 16.84 -1.29
CA PHE A 126 8.94 16.58 -2.67
C PHE A 126 7.88 15.95 -3.58
N THR A 127 8.17 15.97 -4.89
CA THR A 127 7.30 15.44 -5.96
C THR A 127 7.83 14.14 -6.57
N GLY A 128 6.94 13.34 -7.19
CA GLY A 128 7.30 12.12 -7.91
C GLY A 128 7.88 10.94 -7.10
N GLY A 129 7.51 10.78 -5.83
CA GLY A 129 8.02 9.70 -4.97
C GLY A 129 7.47 8.32 -5.34
N GLY A 130 8.34 7.33 -5.60
CA GLY A 130 7.95 5.97 -5.98
C GLY A 130 7.69 5.00 -4.81
N ALA A 131 7.64 3.70 -5.15
CA ALA A 131 7.44 2.63 -4.17
C ALA A 131 8.61 2.45 -3.17
N PRO A 132 8.33 2.00 -1.93
CA PRO A 132 9.37 1.56 -1.00
C PRO A 132 10.22 0.43 -1.57
N SER A 133 11.54 0.60 -1.54
CA SER A 133 12.47 -0.31 -2.21
C SER A 133 13.88 -0.17 -1.65
N PRO A 134 14.70 -1.25 -1.66
CA PRO A 134 16.14 -1.17 -1.38
C PRO A 134 16.93 -0.18 -2.25
N PHE A 135 16.34 0.33 -3.34
CA PHE A 135 17.01 1.24 -4.28
C PHE A 135 16.36 2.61 -4.43
N SER A 136 15.09 2.81 -4.08
CA SER A 136 14.56 4.17 -3.92
C SER A 136 15.11 4.84 -2.66
N GLY A 137 15.31 4.07 -1.57
CA GLY A 137 15.61 4.63 -0.25
C GLY A 137 14.43 5.38 0.37
N ILE A 138 13.24 5.27 -0.21
CA ILE A 138 12.02 5.86 0.32
C ILE A 138 11.39 4.88 1.31
N ASP A 139 11.59 5.13 2.60
CA ASP A 139 10.71 4.62 3.65
C ASP A 139 9.68 5.72 3.93
N TRP A 140 8.46 5.58 3.40
CA TRP A 140 7.41 6.59 3.58
C TRP A 140 7.06 6.85 5.05
N GLY A 141 7.23 5.88 5.95
CA GLY A 141 7.02 6.07 7.38
C GLY A 141 8.13 6.87 8.05
N ARG A 142 9.36 6.84 7.53
CA ARG A 142 10.43 7.78 7.94
C ARG A 142 10.21 9.18 7.33
N VAL A 143 10.04 9.23 6.01
CA VAL A 143 9.97 10.45 5.18
C VAL A 143 8.82 11.38 5.61
N THR A 144 7.66 10.82 5.97
CA THR A 144 6.47 11.63 6.30
C THR A 144 6.50 12.26 7.71
N ARG A 145 7.47 11.90 8.57
CA ARG A 145 7.62 12.48 9.92
C ARG A 145 8.05 13.94 9.86
N ASP A 146 9.08 14.20 9.05
CA ASP A 146 9.77 15.49 9.02
C ASP A 146 9.40 16.38 7.83
N LEU A 147 8.47 15.93 6.97
CA LEU A 147 7.96 16.64 5.79
C LEU A 147 6.44 16.85 5.87
N ASP A 148 5.91 17.77 5.08
CA ASP A 148 4.53 18.26 5.13
C ASP A 148 3.78 18.18 3.78
N ALA A 149 4.49 18.06 2.65
CA ALA A 149 3.91 18.07 1.30
C ALA A 149 4.48 16.93 0.42
N PHE A 150 3.61 16.15 -0.20
CA PHE A 150 3.99 14.91 -0.90
C PHE A 150 3.25 14.77 -2.22
N GLU A 151 3.95 14.31 -3.25
CA GLU A 151 3.34 13.68 -4.41
C GLU A 151 3.91 12.25 -4.56
N PRO A 152 3.25 11.25 -3.96
CA PRO A 152 3.60 9.86 -4.22
C PRO A 152 2.97 9.42 -5.55
N TYR A 153 3.80 8.91 -6.47
CA TYR A 153 3.31 8.04 -7.53
C TYR A 153 2.71 6.80 -6.88
N ASP A 154 1.51 6.41 -7.29
CA ASP A 154 0.81 5.24 -6.73
C ASP A 154 1.34 3.91 -7.30
N GLU A 155 2.67 3.79 -7.32
CA GLU A 155 3.39 2.55 -7.57
C GLU A 155 3.30 1.69 -6.30
N GLY A 156 2.81 0.45 -6.42
CA GLY A 156 2.72 -0.50 -5.31
C GLY A 156 1.87 -0.07 -4.12
N GLY A 157 0.81 0.71 -4.34
CA GLY A 157 -0.08 1.20 -3.28
C GLY A 157 0.54 2.27 -2.37
N SER A 158 1.59 2.95 -2.84
CA SER A 158 2.34 3.96 -2.06
C SER A 158 1.48 5.16 -1.66
N HIS A 159 0.43 5.47 -2.42
CA HIS A 159 -0.46 6.57 -2.08
C HIS A 159 -1.23 6.31 -0.78
N ALA A 160 -1.59 5.06 -0.50
CA ALA A 160 -2.18 4.67 0.78
C ALA A 160 -1.17 4.60 1.93
N LEU A 161 0.11 4.38 1.66
CA LEU A 161 1.19 4.51 2.65
C LEU A 161 1.32 5.96 3.12
N VAL A 162 1.47 6.91 2.20
CA VAL A 162 1.59 8.33 2.54
C VAL A 162 0.36 8.83 3.29
N ARG A 163 -0.86 8.48 2.85
CA ARG A 163 -2.10 8.79 3.59
C ARG A 163 -2.15 8.20 5.00
N SER A 164 -1.46 7.09 5.27
CA SER A 164 -1.44 6.43 6.58
C SER A 164 -0.40 7.01 7.53
N PHE A 165 0.76 7.41 7.01
CA PHE A 165 1.90 7.88 7.81
C PHE A 165 1.97 9.41 7.93
N ALA A 166 1.51 10.15 6.92
CA ALA A 166 1.50 11.61 6.93
C ALA A 166 0.66 12.18 8.07
N ARG A 167 1.12 13.33 8.60
CA ARG A 167 0.47 14.00 9.72
C ARG A 167 -0.88 14.60 9.26
N PRO A 168 -1.92 14.61 10.10
CA PRO A 168 -3.18 15.27 9.77
C PRO A 168 -2.93 16.73 9.39
N GLY A 169 -3.30 17.10 8.17
CA GLY A 169 -3.03 18.43 7.62
C GLY A 169 -1.98 18.48 6.50
N SER A 170 -1.15 17.45 6.34
CA SER A 170 -0.20 17.34 5.23
C SER A 170 -0.89 17.51 3.87
N ILE A 171 -0.16 18.11 2.93
CA ILE A 171 -0.60 18.27 1.54
C ILE A 171 -0.21 17.00 0.79
N ILE A 172 -1.18 16.22 0.34
CA ILE A 172 -0.97 15.12 -0.60
C ILE A 172 -1.51 15.56 -1.96
N LEU A 173 -0.69 15.41 -3.00
CA LEU A 173 -0.93 15.81 -4.37
C LEU A 173 -0.74 14.63 -5.32
N ARG A 174 -1.25 14.77 -6.53
CA ARG A 174 -0.91 13.90 -7.67
C ARG A 174 -0.84 14.65 -8.98
N THR A 175 0.11 14.32 -9.84
CA THR A 175 0.17 14.83 -11.22
C THR A 175 -0.88 14.18 -12.12
N LEU A 176 -1.68 15.02 -12.80
CA LEU A 176 -2.64 14.59 -13.82
C LEU A 176 -2.00 14.60 -15.22
N PHE A 177 -1.43 13.47 -15.60
CA PHE A 177 -0.88 13.23 -16.94
C PHE A 177 -1.98 13.11 -18.00
N GLU A 178 -1.61 13.29 -19.27
CA GLU A 178 -2.52 13.09 -20.40
C GLU A 178 -2.83 11.61 -20.59
N SER A 179 -4.10 11.24 -20.42
CA SER A 179 -4.53 9.84 -20.46
C SER A 179 -4.80 9.38 -21.91
N PRO A 180 -4.25 8.23 -22.35
CA PRO A 180 -4.59 7.67 -23.66
C PRO A 180 -6.06 7.22 -23.76
N PHE A 181 -6.77 7.14 -22.62
CA PHE A 181 -8.19 6.83 -22.52
C PHE A 181 -9.09 8.09 -22.52
N GLY A 182 -8.49 9.27 -22.69
CA GLY A 182 -9.19 10.55 -22.78
C GLY A 182 -9.66 11.12 -21.44
N THR A 183 -10.33 12.26 -21.53
CA THR A 183 -10.67 13.13 -20.39
C THR A 183 -11.57 12.47 -19.34
N GLU A 184 -12.37 11.47 -19.69
CA GLU A 184 -13.19 10.74 -18.71
C GLU A 184 -12.38 9.84 -17.78
N ALA A 185 -11.24 9.31 -18.23
CA ALA A 185 -10.32 8.64 -17.32
C ALA A 185 -9.63 9.64 -16.37
N GLU A 186 -9.31 10.84 -16.87
CA GLU A 186 -8.68 11.93 -16.11
C GLU A 186 -9.63 12.53 -15.08
N ARG A 187 -10.93 12.65 -15.39
CA ARG A 187 -11.95 13.02 -14.41
C ARG A 187 -12.08 11.98 -13.30
N HIS A 188 -12.13 10.70 -13.66
CA HIS A 188 -12.20 9.62 -12.68
C HIS A 188 -10.99 9.67 -11.74
N GLU A 189 -9.79 9.85 -12.28
CA GLU A 189 -8.56 10.01 -11.49
C GLU A 189 -8.66 11.22 -10.54
N LEU A 190 -9.01 12.41 -11.05
CA LEU A 190 -9.21 13.61 -10.21
C LEU A 190 -10.19 13.37 -9.05
N TRP A 191 -11.26 12.62 -9.27
CA TRP A 191 -12.23 12.27 -8.23
C TRP A 191 -11.71 11.20 -7.26
N ASP A 192 -10.98 10.19 -7.74
CA ASP A 192 -10.51 9.09 -6.88
C ASP A 192 -9.60 9.61 -5.77
N TYR A 193 -8.62 10.41 -6.16
CA TYR A 193 -7.62 11.02 -5.28
C TYR A 193 -8.25 12.10 -4.38
N PHE A 194 -9.14 12.95 -4.92
CA PHE A 194 -9.88 13.92 -4.10
C PHE A 194 -10.74 13.24 -3.01
N LEU A 195 -11.46 12.17 -3.35
CA LEU A 195 -12.28 11.46 -2.37
C LEU A 195 -11.39 10.82 -1.28
N ARG A 196 -10.24 10.24 -1.63
CA ARG A 196 -9.23 9.72 -0.68
C ARG A 196 -8.71 10.76 0.33
N GLY A 197 -8.91 12.06 0.07
CA GLY A 197 -8.59 13.17 0.95
C GLY A 197 -7.55 14.15 0.42
N ASP A 198 -7.17 14.03 -0.84
CA ASP A 198 -6.04 14.78 -1.40
C ASP A 198 -6.37 16.25 -1.59
N ARG A 199 -5.32 17.07 -1.50
CA ARG A 199 -5.44 18.53 -1.34
C ARG A 199 -5.09 19.31 -2.60
N GLY A 200 -4.86 18.62 -3.72
CA GLY A 200 -4.69 19.22 -5.03
C GLY A 200 -4.19 18.24 -6.08
N ALA A 201 -4.12 18.72 -7.33
CA ALA A 201 -3.51 18.00 -8.43
C ALA A 201 -2.52 18.92 -9.17
N ILE A 202 -1.40 18.35 -9.63
CA ILE A 202 -0.41 19.04 -10.45
C ILE A 202 -0.82 18.89 -11.92
N LEU A 203 -1.02 20.00 -12.61
CA LEU A 203 -1.53 20.01 -13.99
C LEU A 203 -0.36 19.91 -14.99
N TRP A 204 0.14 18.70 -15.23
CA TRP A 204 1.25 18.47 -16.15
C TRP A 204 0.78 18.28 -17.60
N SER A 205 1.55 18.69 -18.63
CA SER A 205 2.46 19.84 -18.62
C SER A 205 1.75 21.04 -19.25
N SER A 206 2.28 22.26 -19.14
CA SER A 206 1.66 23.46 -19.71
C SER A 206 1.23 23.32 -21.18
N LYS A 207 1.93 22.51 -21.98
CA LYS A 207 1.61 22.23 -23.39
C LYS A 207 0.34 21.38 -23.59
N SER A 208 -0.01 20.51 -22.63
CA SER A 208 -1.25 19.70 -22.68
C SER A 208 -2.48 20.52 -22.25
N TRP A 209 -2.27 21.65 -21.56
CA TRP A 209 -3.32 22.54 -21.07
C TRP A 209 -3.50 23.81 -21.91
N PHE A 210 -2.43 24.29 -22.56
CA PHE A 210 -2.41 25.57 -23.29
C PHE A 210 -1.74 25.44 -24.66
N GLU A 211 -2.44 25.86 -25.71
CA GLU A 211 -1.97 25.83 -27.09
C GLU A 211 -0.71 26.70 -27.26
N ALA A 212 0.41 26.11 -27.69
CA ALA A 212 1.71 26.78 -27.75
C ALA A 212 2.15 27.48 -26.44
N GLY A 213 1.67 26.99 -25.28
CA GLY A 213 1.96 27.58 -23.96
C GLY A 213 1.23 28.91 -23.66
N ARG A 214 0.27 29.31 -24.51
CA ARG A 214 -0.52 30.54 -24.36
C ARG A 214 -1.66 30.35 -23.37
N VAL A 215 -1.56 30.94 -22.17
CA VAL A 215 -2.59 30.80 -21.12
C VAL A 215 -3.98 31.31 -21.53
N ASP A 216 -4.05 32.23 -22.50
CA ASP A 216 -5.29 32.72 -23.13
C ASP A 216 -5.92 31.71 -24.12
N ARG A 217 -5.26 30.58 -24.38
CA ARG A 217 -5.67 29.56 -25.35
C ARG A 217 -5.66 28.16 -24.71
N PRO A 218 -6.65 27.83 -23.85
CA PRO A 218 -6.77 26.49 -23.30
C PRO A 218 -6.94 25.46 -24.43
N THR A 219 -6.38 24.25 -24.27
CA THR A 219 -6.61 23.13 -25.18
C THR A 219 -8.05 22.61 -25.09
N ARG A 220 -8.45 21.71 -25.99
CA ARG A 220 -9.72 20.98 -25.84
C ARG A 220 -9.77 20.21 -24.52
N ARG A 221 -8.71 19.46 -24.17
CA ARG A 221 -8.56 18.76 -22.88
C ARG A 221 -8.81 19.69 -21.68
N ALA A 222 -8.21 20.88 -21.69
CA ALA A 222 -8.41 21.87 -20.63
C ALA A 222 -9.86 22.37 -20.53
N ARG A 223 -10.51 22.66 -21.67
CA ARG A 223 -11.94 23.03 -21.71
C ARG A 223 -12.84 21.91 -21.19
N ASP A 224 -12.57 20.68 -21.61
CA ASP A 224 -13.36 19.50 -21.23
C ASP A 224 -13.24 19.25 -19.72
N LEU A 225 -12.05 19.39 -19.11
CA LEU A 225 -11.83 19.19 -17.66
C LEU A 225 -12.21 20.39 -16.76
N ALA A 226 -12.37 21.59 -17.31
CA ALA A 226 -12.65 22.80 -16.54
C ALA A 226 -13.87 22.70 -15.58
N PRO A 227 -15.00 22.06 -15.94
CA PRO A 227 -16.12 21.85 -15.01
C PRO A 227 -15.74 21.02 -13.78
N THR A 228 -14.96 19.95 -13.98
CA THR A 228 -14.48 19.07 -12.89
C THR A 228 -13.54 19.82 -11.96
N LEU A 229 -12.56 20.56 -12.51
CA LEU A 229 -11.64 21.38 -11.71
C LEU A 229 -12.36 22.50 -10.94
N THR A 230 -13.38 23.11 -11.55
CA THR A 230 -14.25 24.11 -10.89
C THR A 230 -15.01 23.48 -9.72
N GLN A 231 -15.57 22.28 -9.91
CA GLN A 231 -16.30 21.56 -8.88
C GLN A 231 -15.42 21.15 -7.69
N LEU A 232 -14.21 20.64 -7.97
CA LEU A 232 -13.22 20.27 -6.94
C LEU A 232 -12.60 21.49 -6.24
N SER A 233 -12.75 22.70 -6.81
CA SER A 233 -12.35 23.96 -6.19
C SER A 233 -13.47 24.64 -5.37
N SER A 234 -14.67 24.06 -5.31
CA SER A 234 -15.87 24.65 -4.70
C SER A 234 -15.82 24.72 -3.16
N GLN A 235 -16.80 25.39 -2.55
CA GLN A 235 -17.01 25.36 -1.10
C GLN A 235 -17.35 23.94 -0.60
N ALA A 236 -18.11 23.19 -1.38
CA ALA A 236 -18.50 21.83 -1.04
C ALA A 236 -17.27 20.88 -0.99
N ALA A 237 -16.31 21.10 -1.89
CA ALA A 237 -15.03 20.41 -1.85
C ALA A 237 -14.19 20.77 -0.62
N ALA A 238 -14.21 22.05 -0.20
CA ALA A 238 -13.57 22.46 1.05
C ALA A 238 -14.23 21.82 2.29
N GLU A 239 -15.56 21.65 2.30
CA GLU A 239 -16.26 20.94 3.37
C GLU A 239 -15.85 19.45 3.47
N TRP A 240 -15.68 18.76 2.33
CA TRP A 240 -15.21 17.36 2.28
C TRP A 240 -13.80 17.20 2.87
N ILE A 241 -12.88 18.09 2.50
CA ILE A 241 -11.50 18.08 2.99
C ILE A 241 -11.42 18.47 4.49
N ALA A 242 -12.38 19.25 4.98
CA ALA A 242 -12.53 19.56 6.40
C ALA A 242 -13.25 18.46 7.21
N ALA A 243 -13.94 17.52 6.56
CA ALA A 243 -14.60 16.40 7.22
C ALA A 243 -13.60 15.28 7.54
N THR A 244 -13.74 14.69 8.73
CA THR A 244 -12.86 13.61 9.22
C THR A 244 -13.39 12.26 8.71
N PRO A 245 -12.58 11.40 8.08
CA PRO A 245 -13.01 10.06 7.68
C PRO A 245 -13.31 9.17 8.89
N GLU A 246 -14.18 8.18 8.70
CA GLU A 246 -14.45 7.17 9.73
C GLU A 246 -13.15 6.46 10.18
N PRO A 247 -12.99 6.15 11.48
CA PRO A 247 -11.78 5.54 12.01
C PRO A 247 -11.43 4.20 11.34
N ALA A 248 -10.14 3.98 11.11
CA ALA A 248 -9.63 2.71 10.61
C ALA A 248 -9.95 1.55 11.57
N GLN A 249 -10.53 0.48 11.04
CA GLN A 249 -10.84 -0.75 11.78
C GLN A 249 -9.81 -1.85 11.54
N VAL A 250 -9.01 -1.75 10.47
CA VAL A 250 -8.02 -2.73 10.07
C VAL A 250 -6.64 -2.06 9.94
N ALA A 251 -5.62 -2.66 10.53
CA ALA A 251 -4.23 -2.27 10.32
C ALA A 251 -3.57 -3.18 9.28
N ILE A 252 -2.75 -2.61 8.40
CA ILE A 252 -1.84 -3.33 7.52
C ILE A 252 -0.42 -3.01 7.98
N LEU A 253 0.41 -4.01 8.27
CA LEU A 253 1.80 -3.77 8.67
C LEU A 253 2.71 -3.63 7.44
N GLU A 254 3.58 -2.63 7.46
CA GLU A 254 4.69 -2.45 6.51
C GLU A 254 6.02 -2.72 7.21
N SER A 255 7.00 -3.26 6.49
CA SER A 255 8.36 -3.42 7.00
C SER A 255 9.42 -3.17 5.93
N SER A 256 10.34 -2.27 6.24
CA SER A 256 11.47 -1.92 5.37
C SER A 256 12.46 -3.08 5.24
N ALA A 257 12.70 -3.84 6.32
CA ALA A 257 13.49 -5.07 6.26
C ALA A 257 12.82 -6.13 5.36
N SER A 258 11.50 -6.35 5.50
CA SER A 258 10.78 -7.29 4.65
C SER A 258 10.79 -6.88 3.17
N ASN A 259 10.62 -5.59 2.84
CA ASN A 259 10.72 -5.07 1.47
C ASN A 259 12.08 -5.38 0.82
N ARG A 260 13.18 -5.27 1.58
CA ARG A 260 14.53 -5.63 1.11
C ARG A 260 14.68 -7.14 0.89
N ALA A 261 14.16 -7.97 1.80
CA ALA A 261 14.17 -9.42 1.67
C ALA A 261 13.34 -9.91 0.47
N HIS A 262 12.16 -9.34 0.25
CA HIS A 262 11.31 -9.59 -0.92
C HIS A 262 12.06 -9.32 -2.21
N TRP A 263 12.72 -8.16 -2.34
CA TRP A 263 13.51 -7.86 -3.54
C TRP A 263 14.58 -8.93 -3.81
N MET A 264 15.26 -9.45 -2.78
CA MET A 264 16.27 -10.51 -2.95
C MET A 264 15.63 -11.81 -3.46
N ILE A 265 14.49 -12.22 -2.90
CA ILE A 265 13.73 -13.40 -3.32
C ILE A 265 13.20 -13.24 -4.75
N ASP A 266 12.53 -12.14 -5.04
CA ASP A 266 11.98 -11.80 -6.35
C ASP A 266 13.09 -11.75 -7.42
N SER A 267 14.28 -11.24 -7.08
CA SER A 267 15.40 -11.15 -8.00
C SER A 267 15.83 -12.49 -8.58
N ARG A 268 15.48 -13.61 -7.94
CA ARG A 268 15.75 -14.98 -8.42
C ARG A 268 15.24 -15.19 -9.84
N PHE A 269 14.06 -14.67 -10.16
CA PHE A 269 13.37 -14.91 -11.42
C PHE A 269 14.00 -14.14 -12.59
N ASP A 270 14.80 -13.11 -12.34
CA ASP A 270 15.51 -12.35 -13.38
C ASP A 270 16.85 -12.99 -13.81
N GLY A 271 17.31 -14.08 -13.18
CA GLY A 271 18.55 -14.75 -13.58
C GLY A 271 19.77 -13.83 -13.63
N GLY A 272 20.31 -13.54 -14.82
CA GLY A 272 21.40 -12.58 -15.02
C GLY A 272 20.94 -11.12 -15.20
N THR A 273 19.69 -10.89 -15.61
CA THR A 273 19.18 -9.58 -16.06
C THR A 273 18.57 -8.73 -14.94
N TRP A 274 18.74 -9.10 -13.67
CA TRP A 274 18.25 -8.34 -12.50
C TRP A 274 18.71 -6.87 -12.51
N VAL A 275 19.89 -6.57 -13.08
CA VAL A 275 20.42 -5.20 -13.26
C VAL A 275 19.57 -4.32 -14.20
N HIS A 276 18.67 -4.93 -14.99
CA HIS A 276 17.79 -4.24 -15.93
C HIS A 276 16.36 -4.04 -15.41
N ARG A 277 16.08 -4.35 -14.13
CA ARG A 277 14.81 -4.00 -13.48
C ARG A 277 14.53 -2.50 -13.67
N SER A 278 13.31 -2.18 -14.09
CA SER A 278 12.93 -0.80 -14.43
C SER A 278 12.85 0.09 -13.18
N GLY A 279 13.07 1.39 -13.34
CA GLY A 279 12.97 2.34 -12.23
C GLY A 279 11.55 2.79 -11.93
N SER A 280 10.75 2.98 -12.98
CA SER A 280 9.37 3.49 -12.95
C SER A 280 8.38 2.37 -12.62
N GLY A 281 8.43 1.92 -11.36
CA GLY A 281 7.70 0.81 -10.75
C GLY A 281 6.63 0.12 -11.59
N SER A 282 7.01 -0.91 -12.34
CA SER A 282 6.06 -1.96 -12.66
C SER A 282 5.94 -2.89 -11.45
N ILE A 283 4.82 -2.75 -10.73
CA ILE A 283 4.25 -3.72 -9.76
C ILE A 283 4.44 -5.17 -10.22
N ARG A 284 4.41 -5.42 -11.53
CA ARG A 284 4.78 -6.67 -12.21
C ARG A 284 6.06 -7.38 -11.69
N ASP A 285 7.09 -6.64 -11.29
CA ASP A 285 8.40 -7.20 -10.92
C ASP A 285 8.59 -7.33 -9.39
N SER A 286 7.59 -6.93 -8.59
CA SER A 286 7.63 -6.90 -7.11
C SER A 286 6.43 -7.64 -6.51
N SER A 287 6.68 -8.82 -5.93
CA SER A 287 5.65 -9.66 -5.33
C SER A 287 5.01 -8.99 -4.11
N GLN A 288 5.79 -8.19 -3.36
CA GLN A 288 5.29 -7.47 -2.20
C GLN A 288 4.40 -6.27 -2.56
N ASP A 289 4.78 -5.50 -3.58
CA ASP A 289 3.96 -4.36 -4.03
C ASP A 289 2.58 -4.83 -4.51
N ARG A 290 2.55 -5.95 -5.26
CA ARG A 290 1.31 -6.64 -5.66
C ARG A 290 0.48 -7.11 -4.47
N THR A 291 1.13 -7.73 -3.47
CA THR A 291 0.45 -8.25 -2.28
C THR A 291 -0.16 -7.11 -1.46
N ARG A 292 0.58 -6.02 -1.27
CA ARG A 292 0.14 -4.82 -0.55
C ARG A 292 -1.06 -4.15 -1.25
N GLU A 293 -0.96 -3.89 -2.54
CA GLU A 293 -2.06 -3.27 -3.30
C GLU A 293 -3.30 -4.20 -3.33
N ALA A 294 -3.11 -5.52 -3.43
CA ALA A 294 -4.21 -6.47 -3.36
C ALA A 294 -4.98 -6.40 -2.03
N TRP A 295 -4.28 -6.31 -0.89
CA TRP A 295 -4.91 -6.08 0.41
C TRP A 295 -5.64 -4.74 0.49
N GLN A 296 -5.03 -3.67 -0.01
CA GLN A 296 -5.68 -2.35 -0.08
C GLN A 296 -6.99 -2.43 -0.88
N LYS A 297 -6.97 -3.08 -2.05
CA LYS A 297 -8.14 -3.25 -2.92
C LYS A 297 -9.21 -4.14 -2.30
N LEU A 298 -8.84 -5.24 -1.64
CA LEU A 298 -9.77 -6.09 -0.88
C LEU A 298 -10.50 -5.29 0.21
N LEU A 299 -9.78 -4.49 1.00
CA LEU A 299 -10.39 -3.71 2.08
C LEU A 299 -11.24 -2.53 1.54
N GLU A 300 -10.81 -1.88 0.46
CA GLU A 300 -11.64 -0.89 -0.25
C GLU A 300 -12.97 -1.51 -0.71
N ASP A 301 -12.94 -2.70 -1.30
CA ASP A 301 -14.10 -3.37 -1.86
C ASP A 301 -15.02 -3.98 -0.79
N LEU A 302 -14.46 -4.40 0.34
CA LEU A 302 -15.19 -4.74 1.55
C LEU A 302 -15.74 -3.50 2.29
N GLN A 303 -15.47 -2.28 1.82
CA GLN A 303 -15.87 -1.01 2.44
C GLN A 303 -15.34 -0.85 3.88
N LEU A 304 -14.12 -1.35 4.14
CA LEU A 304 -13.47 -1.33 5.45
C LEU A 304 -12.38 -0.26 5.50
N PRO A 305 -12.52 0.80 6.31
CA PRO A 305 -11.45 1.77 6.54
C PRO A 305 -10.24 1.08 7.16
N TYR A 306 -9.07 1.30 6.58
CA TYR A 306 -7.80 0.71 7.00
C TYR A 306 -6.71 1.78 7.12
N ARG A 307 -5.63 1.43 7.83
CA ARG A 307 -4.43 2.27 7.95
C ARG A 307 -3.19 1.38 7.92
N HIS A 308 -2.14 1.83 7.23
CA HIS A 308 -0.83 1.20 7.34
C HIS A 308 -0.11 1.61 8.62
N LEU A 309 0.54 0.66 9.29
CA LEU A 309 1.41 0.87 10.45
C LEU A 309 2.81 0.37 10.12
N ARG A 310 3.84 1.04 10.63
CA ARG A 310 5.24 0.68 10.41
C ARG A 310 5.68 -0.31 11.49
N LEU A 311 6.09 -1.51 11.10
CA LEU A 311 6.48 -2.61 11.98
C LEU A 311 7.68 -2.23 12.88
N GLU A 312 8.57 -1.39 12.35
CA GLU A 312 9.74 -0.87 13.04
C GLU A 312 9.39 0.12 14.18
N ASP A 313 8.19 0.72 14.17
CA ASP A 313 7.69 1.65 15.20
C ASP A 313 6.57 1.01 16.08
N LEU A 314 6.38 -0.31 15.98
CA LEU A 314 5.24 -1.01 16.58
C LEU A 314 5.28 -1.07 18.11
N THR A 315 4.20 -0.62 18.73
CA THR A 315 3.91 -0.74 20.18
C THR A 315 2.54 -1.36 20.40
N GLU A 316 2.25 -1.85 21.61
CA GLU A 316 0.90 -2.35 21.95
C GLU A 316 -0.16 -1.26 21.75
N GLN A 317 0.12 -0.04 22.21
CA GLN A 317 -0.77 1.12 22.07
C GLN A 317 -1.01 1.51 20.61
N SER A 318 -0.06 1.25 19.70
CA SER A 318 -0.27 1.49 18.26
C SER A 318 -1.25 0.53 17.59
N LEU A 319 -1.60 -0.58 18.27
CA LEU A 319 -2.58 -1.57 17.82
C LEU A 319 -3.98 -1.38 18.46
N ASP A 320 -4.12 -0.45 19.40
CA ASP A 320 -5.39 -0.19 20.08
C ASP A 320 -6.49 0.24 19.10
N GLY A 321 -7.70 -0.27 19.34
CA GLY A 321 -8.90 0.03 18.54
C GLY A 321 -9.07 -0.82 17.27
N PHE A 322 -7.97 -1.32 16.67
CA PHE A 322 -8.01 -2.16 15.48
C PHE A 322 -8.66 -3.53 15.75
N LYS A 323 -9.58 -3.93 14.87
CA LYS A 323 -10.29 -5.22 14.92
C LYS A 323 -9.48 -6.35 14.28
N ALA A 324 -8.75 -6.01 13.22
CA ALA A 324 -7.79 -6.90 12.59
C ALA A 324 -6.45 -6.20 12.34
N VAL A 325 -5.36 -6.95 12.47
CA VAL A 325 -4.00 -6.57 12.05
C VAL A 325 -3.54 -7.59 11.03
N ILE A 326 -3.15 -7.12 9.85
CA ILE A 326 -2.70 -7.93 8.72
C ILE A 326 -1.19 -7.78 8.57
N LEU A 327 -0.51 -8.90 8.34
CA LEU A 327 0.90 -9.01 7.99
C LEU A 327 1.02 -9.47 6.53
N PRO A 328 1.07 -8.55 5.53
CA PRO A 328 1.30 -8.89 4.13
C PRO A 328 2.73 -9.39 3.95
N ARG A 329 2.91 -10.71 3.93
CA ARG A 329 4.14 -11.47 3.76
C ARG A 329 5.31 -10.85 4.53
N ILE A 330 5.12 -10.61 5.83
CA ILE A 330 6.14 -10.03 6.70
C ILE A 330 7.24 -11.07 6.96
N LEU A 331 8.24 -11.06 6.07
CA LEU A 331 9.39 -11.98 6.08
C LEU A 331 10.28 -11.79 7.31
N ALA A 332 10.49 -10.55 7.75
CA ALA A 332 11.47 -10.21 8.78
C ALA A 332 10.78 -9.73 10.07
N LEU A 333 11.09 -10.39 11.19
CA LEU A 333 10.56 -10.06 12.52
C LEU A 333 11.65 -10.19 13.59
N SER A 334 11.74 -9.19 14.46
CA SER A 334 12.41 -9.31 15.76
C SER A 334 11.56 -10.08 16.77
N GLN A 335 12.19 -10.59 17.83
CA GLN A 335 11.48 -11.23 18.94
C GLN A 335 10.49 -10.26 19.61
N GLN A 336 10.89 -9.00 19.81
CA GLN A 336 10.05 -7.96 20.42
C GLN A 336 8.79 -7.68 19.58
N GLN A 337 8.93 -7.58 18.26
CA GLN A 337 7.80 -7.39 17.34
C GLN A 337 6.85 -8.59 17.40
N ALA A 338 7.39 -9.81 17.35
CA ALA A 338 6.60 -11.04 17.49
C ALA A 338 5.83 -11.07 18.82
N ASP A 339 6.45 -10.69 19.93
CA ASP A 339 5.81 -10.70 21.25
C ASP A 339 4.69 -9.65 21.40
N THR A 340 4.85 -8.46 20.81
CA THR A 340 3.77 -7.45 20.70
C THR A 340 2.58 -8.00 19.91
N LEU A 341 2.83 -8.66 18.78
CA LEU A 341 1.78 -9.25 17.94
C LEU A 341 1.08 -10.44 18.61
N ARG A 342 1.82 -11.27 19.37
CA ARG A 342 1.26 -12.34 20.19
C ARG A 342 0.25 -11.80 21.21
N ARG A 343 0.62 -10.73 21.95
CA ARG A 343 -0.25 -10.08 22.94
C ARG A 343 -1.48 -9.43 22.32
N TYR A 344 -1.33 -8.79 21.15
CA TYR A 344 -2.49 -8.28 20.40
C TYR A 344 -3.49 -9.40 20.04
N ALA A 345 -3.01 -10.54 19.55
CA ALA A 345 -3.86 -11.64 19.09
C ALA A 345 -4.64 -12.38 20.19
N ASP A 346 -4.41 -12.07 21.47
CA ASP A 346 -5.24 -12.58 22.56
C ASP A 346 -6.59 -11.84 22.66
N HIS A 347 -6.71 -10.61 22.12
CA HIS A 347 -7.94 -9.80 22.14
C HIS A 347 -8.38 -9.29 20.74
N GLY A 348 -7.47 -9.14 19.79
CA GLY A 348 -7.75 -8.77 18.39
C GLY A 348 -7.57 -9.95 17.42
N THR A 349 -7.78 -9.72 16.12
CA THR A 349 -7.56 -10.75 15.08
C THR A 349 -6.27 -10.48 14.32
N LEU A 350 -5.27 -11.34 14.45
CA LEU A 350 -4.02 -11.26 13.72
C LEU A 350 -4.07 -12.17 12.49
N ILE A 351 -3.77 -11.64 11.31
CA ILE A 351 -3.79 -12.35 10.01
C ILE A 351 -2.40 -12.27 9.38
N ALA A 352 -1.83 -13.41 9.02
CA ALA A 352 -0.58 -13.51 8.27
C ALA A 352 -0.81 -14.29 6.96
N ASP A 353 -0.39 -13.77 5.81
CA ASP A 353 -0.71 -14.30 4.48
C ASP A 353 0.45 -15.01 3.75
N GLY A 354 1.27 -15.72 4.52
CA GLY A 354 2.38 -16.53 4.01
C GLY A 354 3.75 -16.02 4.44
N GLN A 355 4.74 -16.91 4.34
CA GLN A 355 6.18 -16.68 4.54
C GLN A 355 6.59 -15.95 5.84
N THR A 356 5.71 -15.91 6.83
CA THR A 356 5.84 -14.94 7.91
C THR A 356 6.95 -15.33 8.88
N GLY A 357 7.85 -14.39 9.15
CA GLY A 357 8.95 -14.56 10.09
C GLY A 357 10.08 -15.49 9.63
N TRP A 358 10.29 -15.68 8.33
CA TRP A 358 11.43 -16.44 7.75
C TRP A 358 12.81 -15.86 8.10
N PHE A 359 12.89 -14.58 8.44
CA PHE A 359 14.13 -13.88 8.78
C PHE A 359 14.03 -13.18 10.14
N ASN A 360 15.17 -12.82 10.73
CA ASN A 360 15.23 -11.81 11.78
C ASN A 360 15.24 -10.39 11.18
N GLU A 361 15.19 -9.38 12.06
CA GLU A 361 15.22 -7.95 11.69
C GLU A 361 16.48 -7.52 10.93
N HIS A 362 17.57 -8.29 11.02
CA HIS A 362 18.82 -8.07 10.31
C HIS A 362 18.92 -8.83 8.98
N LEU A 363 17.86 -9.56 8.59
CA LEU A 363 17.83 -10.43 7.40
C LEU A 363 18.83 -11.60 7.43
N GLN A 364 19.08 -12.16 8.61
CA GLN A 364 19.55 -13.53 8.77
C GLN A 364 18.34 -14.46 8.71
N ALA A 365 18.38 -15.48 7.85
CA ALA A 365 17.32 -16.46 7.72
C ALA A 365 17.25 -17.38 8.95
N ARG A 366 16.08 -18.02 9.11
CA ARG A 366 15.80 -18.98 10.16
C ARG A 366 15.53 -20.35 9.53
N SER A 367 15.79 -21.42 10.28
CA SER A 367 15.37 -22.78 9.91
C SER A 367 13.85 -22.99 10.04
N GLU A 368 13.19 -22.17 10.86
CA GLU A 368 11.75 -22.20 11.15
C GLU A 368 11.23 -20.76 11.28
N GLY A 369 9.98 -20.50 10.92
CA GLY A 369 9.43 -19.14 11.02
C GLY A 369 9.09 -18.75 12.46
N LEU A 370 9.38 -17.50 12.83
CA LEU A 370 9.30 -17.03 14.22
C LEU A 370 7.89 -17.14 14.86
N LEU A 371 6.84 -17.26 14.05
CA LEU A 371 5.44 -17.35 14.50
C LEU A 371 4.77 -18.69 14.13
N ASP A 372 5.51 -19.70 13.69
CA ASP A 372 4.97 -20.93 13.11
C ASP A 372 4.09 -21.72 14.11
N GLU A 373 4.67 -22.12 15.25
CA GLU A 373 3.96 -22.80 16.34
C GLU A 373 2.77 -21.97 16.87
N PHE A 374 2.93 -20.63 16.90
CA PHE A 374 1.90 -19.70 17.34
C PHE A 374 0.68 -19.70 16.40
N PHE A 375 0.90 -19.81 15.09
CA PHE A 375 -0.16 -20.02 14.09
C PHE A 375 -0.60 -21.49 13.97
N GLY A 376 0.15 -22.44 14.54
CA GLY A 376 -0.15 -23.87 14.50
C GLY A 376 0.33 -24.56 13.22
N ILE A 377 1.37 -24.00 12.59
CA ILE A 377 2.02 -24.52 11.38
C ILE A 377 3.44 -24.99 11.66
N ARG A 378 3.98 -25.78 10.75
CA ARG A 378 5.41 -26.02 10.56
C ARG A 378 5.72 -26.07 9.08
N ARG A 379 6.94 -25.68 8.69
CA ARG A 379 7.37 -25.72 7.28
C ARG A 379 8.29 -26.91 7.04
N ARG A 380 7.91 -27.76 6.08
CA ARG A 380 8.76 -28.84 5.55
C ARG A 380 9.84 -28.28 4.62
N ASP A 381 9.52 -27.21 3.90
CA ASP A 381 10.41 -26.53 2.97
C ASP A 381 10.01 -25.05 2.80
N PHE A 382 10.87 -24.27 2.13
CA PHE A 382 10.71 -22.84 1.90
C PHE A 382 10.28 -22.53 0.45
N ARG A 383 9.51 -23.43 -0.20
CA ARG A 383 9.00 -23.20 -1.56
C ARG A 383 7.76 -22.31 -1.53
N VAL A 384 7.81 -21.23 -2.30
CA VAL A 384 6.76 -20.21 -2.37
C VAL A 384 6.42 -19.86 -3.81
N ALA A 385 5.13 -19.66 -4.08
CA ALA A 385 4.64 -19.00 -5.27
C ALA A 385 4.69 -17.48 -5.08
N LEU A 386 5.03 -16.72 -6.14
CA LEU A 386 5.00 -15.25 -6.09
C LEU A 386 3.87 -14.66 -6.94
N SER A 387 3.25 -15.48 -7.79
CA SER A 387 2.11 -15.14 -8.63
C SER A 387 1.21 -16.37 -8.82
N GLY A 388 -0.06 -16.17 -9.24
CA GLY A 388 -0.96 -17.28 -9.58
C GLY A 388 -0.51 -18.13 -10.79
N ALA A 389 0.48 -17.66 -11.55
CA ALA A 389 1.13 -18.44 -12.60
C ALA A 389 2.19 -19.43 -12.04
N ASP A 390 2.77 -19.13 -10.87
CA ASP A 390 3.79 -19.95 -10.22
C ASP A 390 3.13 -21.09 -9.41
N SER A 391 2.82 -22.21 -10.05
CA SER A 391 2.25 -23.36 -9.34
C SER A 391 3.31 -24.05 -8.46
N VAL A 392 3.29 -23.81 -7.14
CA VAL A 392 4.17 -24.53 -6.18
C VAL A 392 3.59 -25.82 -5.62
N ALA A 393 2.28 -26.04 -5.78
CA ALA A 393 1.58 -27.28 -5.46
C ALA A 393 0.86 -27.85 -6.69
N THR A 394 0.65 -29.16 -6.71
CA THR A 394 -0.29 -29.88 -7.59
C THR A 394 -1.74 -29.77 -7.13
N GLU A 395 -1.95 -29.44 -5.86
CA GLU A 395 -3.25 -29.45 -5.15
C GLU A 395 -3.79 -28.04 -4.88
N ASP A 396 -3.29 -27.08 -5.66
CA ASP A 396 -3.69 -25.69 -5.62
C ASP A 396 -5.22 -25.56 -5.84
N PRO A 397 -5.98 -24.86 -4.98
CA PRO A 397 -7.44 -24.75 -5.07
C PRO A 397 -7.92 -23.84 -6.21
N LYS A 398 -7.33 -23.99 -7.40
CA LYS A 398 -7.62 -23.26 -8.65
C LYS A 398 -9.08 -23.35 -9.08
N HIS A 399 -9.78 -24.42 -8.70
CA HIS A 399 -11.22 -24.58 -8.94
C HIS A 399 -12.07 -23.57 -8.13
N LEU A 400 -11.50 -22.94 -7.10
CA LEU A 400 -12.08 -21.81 -6.37
C LEU A 400 -11.47 -20.47 -6.79
N GLY A 401 -10.57 -20.44 -7.78
CA GLY A 401 -9.77 -19.24 -8.12
C GLY A 401 -8.75 -18.85 -7.05
N LEU A 402 -8.46 -19.76 -6.11
CA LEU A 402 -7.54 -19.54 -5.00
C LEU A 402 -6.19 -20.21 -5.27
N HIS A 403 -5.11 -19.56 -4.85
CA HIS A 403 -3.73 -20.04 -5.04
C HIS A 403 -3.01 -20.15 -3.70
N LEU A 404 -2.35 -21.27 -3.40
CA LEU A 404 -1.54 -21.47 -2.21
C LEU A 404 -0.25 -20.63 -2.27
N ALA A 405 0.11 -20.01 -1.15
CA ALA A 405 1.40 -19.30 -1.05
C ALA A 405 2.56 -20.31 -0.90
N GLU A 406 2.46 -21.24 0.03
CA GLU A 406 3.52 -22.17 0.44
C GLU A 406 3.05 -23.62 0.37
N SER A 407 3.69 -24.44 -0.47
CA SER A 407 3.36 -25.87 -0.58
C SER A 407 4.03 -26.77 0.46
N GLY A 408 4.98 -26.22 1.21
CA GLY A 408 5.62 -26.86 2.36
C GLY A 408 4.95 -26.58 3.72
N CYS A 409 3.82 -25.86 3.76
CA CYS A 409 3.14 -25.46 5.00
C CYS A 409 2.20 -26.58 5.52
N GLU A 410 2.60 -27.21 6.61
CA GLU A 410 1.91 -28.33 7.25
C GLU A 410 1.36 -27.93 8.62
N LEU A 411 0.30 -28.61 9.09
CA LEU A 411 -0.26 -28.39 10.43
C LEU A 411 0.63 -29.00 11.51
N THR A 412 0.72 -28.32 12.66
CA THR A 412 1.18 -28.94 13.91
C THR A 412 0.13 -29.88 14.49
N GLU A 413 0.57 -30.88 15.27
CA GLU A 413 -0.32 -31.83 15.94
C GLU A 413 -1.38 -31.12 16.80
N GLY A 414 -2.62 -31.60 16.75
CA GLY A 414 -3.76 -30.99 17.45
C GLY A 414 -4.31 -29.69 16.84
N THR A 415 -3.73 -29.16 15.76
CA THR A 415 -4.30 -28.00 15.04
C THR A 415 -5.23 -28.48 13.91
N MET A 416 -6.39 -27.85 13.79
CA MET A 416 -7.32 -28.04 12.66
C MET A 416 -7.33 -26.79 11.77
N ALA A 417 -7.28 -26.98 10.44
CA ALA A 417 -7.54 -25.89 9.50
C ALA A 417 -9.04 -25.67 9.32
N THR A 418 -9.43 -24.44 8.98
CA THR A 418 -10.79 -24.08 8.53
C THR A 418 -10.97 -24.43 7.04
N MET A 419 -9.89 -24.47 6.26
CA MET A 419 -9.86 -24.98 4.90
C MET A 419 -8.59 -25.81 4.66
N ASN A 420 -8.77 -27.11 4.43
CA ASN A 420 -7.70 -28.06 4.11
C ASN A 420 -7.49 -28.15 2.59
N VAL A 421 -6.25 -28.44 2.20
CA VAL A 421 -5.86 -29.00 0.89
C VAL A 421 -5.18 -30.35 1.13
N ALA A 422 -5.06 -31.22 0.12
CA ALA A 422 -4.79 -32.64 0.39
C ALA A 422 -3.44 -32.92 1.11
N ASN A 423 -2.42 -32.08 0.93
CA ASN A 423 -1.14 -32.12 1.63
C ASN A 423 -0.76 -30.81 2.37
N GLY A 424 -1.74 -30.05 2.86
CA GLY A 424 -1.47 -28.81 3.61
C GLY A 424 -2.71 -28.08 4.11
N ALA A 425 -2.51 -26.91 4.72
CA ALA A 425 -3.60 -26.04 5.13
C ALA A 425 -3.61 -24.76 4.31
N ALA A 426 -4.79 -24.33 3.85
CA ALA A 426 -4.98 -23.09 3.12
C ALA A 426 -5.42 -21.94 4.04
N VAL A 427 -6.30 -22.22 5.01
CA VAL A 427 -6.73 -21.25 6.03
C VAL A 427 -6.80 -21.93 7.39
N ILE A 428 -6.05 -21.40 8.36
CA ILE A 428 -6.05 -21.87 9.75
C ILE A 428 -6.57 -20.74 10.62
N VAL A 429 -7.56 -21.02 11.47
CA VAL A 429 -8.09 -20.06 12.45
C VAL A 429 -8.02 -20.69 13.83
N ARG A 430 -7.19 -20.13 14.71
CA ARG A 430 -7.09 -20.53 16.13
C ARG A 430 -7.66 -19.42 17.02
N SER A 431 -8.35 -19.81 18.09
CA SER A 431 -8.84 -18.86 19.11
C SER A 431 -7.71 -18.50 20.07
N GLY A 432 -7.58 -17.22 20.41
CA GLY A 432 -6.72 -16.70 21.48
C GLY A 432 -7.43 -16.71 22.83
N ALA A 433 -6.68 -16.51 23.92
CA ALA A 433 -7.19 -16.70 25.28
C ALA A 433 -8.31 -15.72 25.69
N GLY A 434 -8.30 -14.50 25.16
CA GLY A 434 -9.31 -13.46 25.42
C GLY A 434 -10.37 -13.30 24.33
N GLY A 435 -10.54 -14.28 23.43
CA GLY A 435 -11.47 -14.20 22.30
C GLY A 435 -10.90 -13.52 21.04
N GLY A 436 -9.63 -13.08 21.09
CA GLY A 436 -8.84 -12.78 19.90
C GLY A 436 -8.62 -14.00 19.00
N ARG A 437 -7.99 -13.81 17.85
CA ARG A 437 -7.84 -14.86 16.82
C ARG A 437 -6.48 -14.78 16.13
N ARG A 438 -5.97 -15.95 15.77
CA ARG A 438 -4.72 -16.15 15.04
C ARG A 438 -5.06 -16.83 13.73
N VAL A 439 -4.86 -16.13 12.62
CA VAL A 439 -5.21 -16.57 11.27
C VAL A 439 -3.95 -16.71 10.43
N TYR A 440 -3.70 -17.92 9.94
CA TYR A 440 -2.72 -18.14 8.88
C TYR A 440 -3.45 -18.37 7.57
N LEU A 441 -3.26 -17.44 6.64
CA LEU A 441 -3.85 -17.42 5.30
C LEU A 441 -2.75 -17.88 4.33
N ASN A 442 -2.60 -19.19 4.14
CA ASN A 442 -1.62 -19.74 3.20
C ASN A 442 -2.10 -19.60 1.74
N LEU A 443 -2.50 -18.39 1.35
CA LEU A 443 -3.04 -18.07 0.03
C LEU A 443 -2.36 -16.83 -0.54
N LEU A 444 -2.06 -16.84 -1.84
CA LEU A 444 -1.64 -15.64 -2.54
C LEU A 444 -2.81 -14.66 -2.63
N VAL A 445 -2.61 -13.48 -2.04
CA VAL A 445 -3.56 -12.38 -2.12
C VAL A 445 -3.36 -11.57 -3.41
N ALA A 446 -2.12 -11.47 -3.90
CA ALA A 446 -1.75 -10.73 -5.11
C ALA A 446 -2.61 -10.99 -6.38
N PRO A 447 -3.04 -12.23 -6.73
CA PRO A 447 -3.90 -12.52 -7.89
C PRO A 447 -5.26 -11.81 -7.86
N TYR A 448 -5.68 -11.27 -6.72
CA TYR A 448 -6.88 -10.45 -6.63
C TYR A 448 -6.84 -9.26 -7.60
N LEU A 449 -5.68 -8.64 -7.81
CA LEU A 449 -5.57 -7.47 -8.70
C LEU A 449 -5.98 -7.77 -10.15
N GLU A 450 -5.73 -8.99 -10.61
CA GLU A 450 -6.19 -9.49 -11.92
C GLU A 450 -7.66 -9.95 -11.88
N ASN A 451 -8.04 -10.72 -10.85
CA ASN A 451 -9.34 -11.43 -10.81
C ASN A 451 -10.53 -10.56 -10.38
N ARG A 452 -10.28 -9.49 -9.62
CA ARG A 452 -11.27 -8.61 -8.97
C ARG A 452 -12.40 -8.08 -9.88
N ASN A 453 -12.16 -8.00 -11.17
CA ASN A 453 -13.09 -7.46 -12.16
C ASN A 453 -13.78 -8.55 -13.02
N GLY A 454 -13.58 -9.85 -12.73
CA GLY A 454 -14.14 -10.94 -13.53
C GLY A 454 -15.64 -11.20 -13.31
N GLU A 455 -16.27 -11.91 -14.24
CA GLU A 455 -17.69 -12.29 -14.17
C GLU A 455 -18.02 -13.29 -13.04
N GLN A 456 -17.02 -13.98 -12.50
CA GLN A 456 -17.20 -15.05 -11.51
C GLN A 456 -17.19 -14.51 -10.07
N PRO A 457 -17.90 -15.16 -9.12
CA PRO A 457 -17.83 -14.81 -7.71
C PRO A 457 -16.39 -14.91 -7.18
N ASP A 458 -15.86 -13.80 -6.66
CA ASP A 458 -14.53 -13.78 -6.07
C ASP A 458 -14.54 -14.45 -4.69
N ASN A 459 -14.11 -15.72 -4.66
CA ASN A 459 -14.06 -16.52 -3.43
C ASN A 459 -13.04 -15.98 -2.42
N LEU A 460 -12.01 -15.25 -2.86
CA LEU A 460 -11.06 -14.60 -1.96
C LEU A 460 -11.73 -13.41 -1.26
N LEU A 461 -12.50 -12.60 -1.99
CA LEU A 461 -13.28 -11.51 -1.43
C LEU A 461 -14.31 -12.01 -0.40
N GLU A 462 -15.04 -13.09 -0.69
CA GLU A 462 -16.02 -13.64 0.28
C GLU A 462 -15.34 -14.31 1.49
N LEU A 463 -14.20 -14.99 1.30
CA LEU A 463 -13.38 -15.49 2.41
C LEU A 463 -12.91 -14.34 3.31
N MET A 464 -12.39 -13.25 2.72
CA MET A 464 -11.98 -12.06 3.47
C MET A 464 -13.18 -11.37 4.14
N ARG A 465 -14.34 -11.30 3.48
CA ARG A 465 -15.59 -10.80 4.08
C ARG A 465 -15.97 -11.60 5.33
N GLY A 466 -15.81 -12.92 5.29
CA GLY A 466 -16.00 -13.83 6.41
C GLY A 466 -15.02 -13.56 7.56
N LEU A 467 -13.72 -13.50 7.26
CA LEU A 467 -12.67 -13.24 8.26
C LEU A 467 -12.81 -11.86 8.92
N MET A 468 -13.13 -10.82 8.16
CA MET A 468 -13.31 -9.46 8.70
C MET A 468 -14.57 -9.35 9.59
N ARG A 469 -15.68 -10.00 9.19
CA ARG A 469 -16.86 -10.13 10.06
C ARG A 469 -16.54 -10.88 11.35
N LEU A 470 -15.74 -11.95 11.27
CA LEU A 470 -15.31 -12.75 12.42
C LEU A 470 -14.39 -11.95 13.36
N ALA A 471 -13.56 -11.05 12.82
CA ALA A 471 -12.77 -10.08 13.56
C ALA A 471 -13.62 -8.98 14.22
N GLY A 472 -14.90 -8.85 13.85
CA GLY A 472 -15.79 -7.79 14.31
C GLY A 472 -15.65 -6.47 13.54
N ALA A 473 -14.87 -6.44 12.46
CA ALA A 473 -14.80 -5.31 11.54
C ALA A 473 -16.10 -5.23 10.72
N ARG A 474 -16.64 -4.02 10.52
CA ARG A 474 -17.90 -3.79 9.82
C ARG A 474 -17.74 -2.75 8.72
N PRO A 475 -18.36 -2.96 7.54
CA PRO A 475 -18.29 -1.99 6.46
C PRO A 475 -18.91 -0.65 6.87
N VAL A 476 -18.30 0.48 6.49
CA VAL A 476 -18.86 1.81 6.80
C VAL A 476 -20.12 2.13 6.01
N VAL A 477 -20.31 1.49 4.85
CA VAL A 477 -21.55 1.49 4.08
C VAL A 477 -21.80 0.09 3.54
N GLN A 478 -23.05 -0.34 3.43
CA GLN A 478 -23.38 -1.56 2.67
C GLN A 478 -23.78 -1.16 1.25
N LEU A 479 -23.06 -1.68 0.26
CA LEU A 479 -23.39 -1.56 -1.15
C LEU A 479 -24.10 -2.83 -1.61
N ARG A 480 -25.19 -2.70 -2.36
CA ARG A 480 -25.89 -3.80 -3.02
C ARG A 480 -26.15 -3.48 -4.49
N ASP A 481 -25.52 -4.25 -5.37
CA ASP A 481 -25.93 -4.45 -6.76
C ASP A 481 -26.96 -5.61 -6.79
N ARG A 482 -27.14 -6.26 -7.94
CA ARG A 482 -27.91 -7.49 -8.13
C ARG A 482 -27.43 -8.62 -7.21
N PRO A 483 -28.31 -9.57 -6.83
CA PRO A 483 -27.93 -10.72 -6.02
C PRO A 483 -26.76 -11.51 -6.63
N GLY A 484 -25.72 -11.76 -5.83
CA GLY A 484 -24.56 -12.57 -6.22
C GLY A 484 -23.39 -11.80 -6.85
N ARG A 485 -23.49 -10.48 -7.07
CA ARG A 485 -22.42 -9.68 -7.68
C ARG A 485 -21.88 -8.60 -6.75
N HIS A 486 -20.57 -8.41 -6.74
CA HIS A 486 -19.92 -7.30 -6.04
C HIS A 486 -20.00 -6.03 -6.89
N ALA A 487 -20.29 -4.89 -6.25
CA ALA A 487 -20.27 -3.59 -6.91
C ALA A 487 -18.83 -3.03 -6.88
N PRO A 488 -18.17 -2.77 -8.03
CA PRO A 488 -16.79 -2.30 -8.08
C PRO A 488 -16.70 -0.81 -7.70
N ILE A 489 -17.02 -0.48 -6.46
CA ILE A 489 -17.14 0.87 -5.92
C ILE A 489 -16.42 0.96 -4.59
N ARG A 490 -15.68 2.05 -4.41
CA ARG A 490 -15.23 2.50 -3.09
C ARG A 490 -16.20 3.57 -2.62
N ALA A 491 -16.77 3.35 -1.44
CA ALA A 491 -17.38 4.39 -0.66
C ALA A 491 -16.39 4.97 0.35
N GLU A 492 -16.49 6.26 0.59
CA GLU A 492 -15.81 6.91 1.70
C GLU A 492 -16.83 7.71 2.51
N LEU A 493 -16.86 7.47 3.82
CA LEU A 493 -17.75 8.13 4.75
C LEU A 493 -16.94 9.05 5.67
N ARG A 494 -17.33 10.32 5.73
CA ARG A 494 -16.69 11.36 6.55
C ARG A 494 -17.72 12.11 7.39
N ARG A 495 -17.27 12.71 8.49
CA ARG A 495 -18.11 13.47 9.42
C ARG A 495 -17.52 14.85 9.74
N ASN A 496 -18.39 15.84 9.86
CA ASN A 496 -18.05 17.16 10.41
C ASN A 496 -19.22 17.66 11.28
N GLY A 497 -19.04 17.68 12.60
CA GLY A 497 -20.13 17.89 13.56
C GLY A 497 -21.23 16.85 13.37
N ASP A 498 -22.46 17.29 13.14
CA ASP A 498 -23.62 16.41 12.88
C ASP A 498 -23.88 16.15 11.39
N ARG A 499 -23.01 16.64 10.49
CA ARG A 499 -23.11 16.39 9.05
C ARG A 499 -22.25 15.22 8.63
N TRP A 500 -22.86 14.32 7.89
CA TRP A 500 -22.18 13.23 7.21
C TRP A 500 -21.91 13.59 5.76
N TYR A 501 -20.83 13.08 5.20
CA TYR A 501 -20.44 13.24 3.82
C TYR A 501 -20.11 11.86 3.25
N LEU A 502 -20.74 11.50 2.14
CA LEU A 502 -20.57 10.22 1.46
C LEU A 502 -20.01 10.46 0.06
N GLY A 503 -18.79 9.99 -0.19
CA GLY A 503 -18.20 9.91 -1.51
C GLY A 503 -18.39 8.51 -2.10
N LEU A 504 -18.84 8.43 -3.35
CA LEU A 504 -18.92 7.18 -4.09
C LEU A 504 -18.14 7.31 -5.40
N ILE A 505 -17.30 6.33 -5.70
CA ILE A 505 -16.58 6.25 -6.97
C ILE A 505 -16.35 4.81 -7.39
N LEU A 506 -16.39 4.56 -8.70
CA LEU A 506 -15.96 3.30 -9.28
C LEU A 506 -14.53 2.98 -8.83
N ASN A 507 -14.36 1.92 -8.07
CA ASN A 507 -13.02 1.47 -7.68
C ASN A 507 -12.45 0.68 -8.86
N ARG A 508 -11.60 1.34 -9.65
CA ARG A 508 -10.89 0.71 -10.76
C ARG A 508 -9.82 -0.25 -10.23
N GLY A 509 -9.55 -1.30 -11.01
CA GLY A 509 -8.45 -2.23 -10.74
C GLY A 509 -7.08 -1.55 -10.88
N CYS A 510 -6.03 -2.31 -10.56
CA CYS A 510 -4.64 -1.84 -10.58
C CYS A 510 -4.29 -1.13 -11.90
N THR A 511 -3.87 0.13 -11.82
CA THR A 511 -3.59 0.99 -12.99
C THR A 511 -2.30 0.64 -13.75
N THR A 512 -1.55 -0.37 -13.30
CA THR A 512 -0.24 -0.74 -13.89
C THR A 512 -0.24 -2.09 -14.60
N LEU A 513 -1.36 -2.83 -14.56
CA LEU A 513 -1.53 -4.06 -15.32
C LEU A 513 -1.91 -3.72 -16.76
N LYS A 514 -1.01 -4.06 -17.69
CA LYS A 514 -1.10 -4.09 -19.18
C LYS A 514 -2.14 -3.17 -19.84
N LYS A 515 -1.71 -2.42 -20.86
CA LYS A 515 -2.59 -1.64 -21.76
C LYS A 515 -3.86 -2.41 -22.20
N GLU A 516 -3.70 -3.68 -22.59
CA GLU A 516 -4.80 -4.60 -22.95
C GLU A 516 -5.85 -4.79 -21.84
N ALA A 517 -5.43 -4.86 -20.58
CA ALA A 517 -6.34 -4.97 -19.43
C ALA A 517 -7.03 -3.64 -19.12
N THR A 518 -6.41 -2.50 -19.43
CA THR A 518 -7.05 -1.17 -19.30
C THR A 518 -8.05 -0.90 -20.43
N ASP A 519 -7.76 -1.36 -21.65
CA ASP A 519 -8.70 -1.36 -22.78
C ASP A 519 -9.92 -2.25 -22.45
N ALA A 520 -9.70 -3.46 -21.94
CA ALA A 520 -10.76 -4.35 -21.46
C ALA A 520 -11.55 -3.74 -20.30
N LEU A 521 -10.88 -3.17 -19.28
CA LEU A 521 -11.52 -2.48 -18.16
C LEU A 521 -12.39 -1.30 -18.64
N THR A 522 -11.98 -0.57 -19.67
CA THR A 522 -12.74 0.56 -20.22
C THR A 522 -13.98 0.10 -21.01
N ALA A 523 -13.89 -1.02 -21.73
CA ALA A 523 -15.05 -1.65 -22.39
C ALA A 523 -16.03 -2.24 -21.36
N MET A 524 -15.52 -3.01 -20.41
CA MET A 524 -16.26 -3.62 -19.30
C MET A 524 -16.95 -2.56 -18.41
N ILE A 525 -16.30 -1.42 -18.14
CA ILE A 525 -16.93 -0.26 -17.47
C ILE A 525 -18.18 0.23 -18.21
N ARG A 526 -18.29 0.09 -19.53
CA ARG A 526 -19.48 0.52 -20.29
C ARG A 526 -20.59 -0.53 -20.35
N GLU A 527 -20.25 -1.82 -20.27
CA GLU A 527 -21.21 -2.91 -20.47
C GLU A 527 -21.66 -3.58 -19.17
N GLU A 528 -20.83 -3.51 -18.12
CA GLU A 528 -20.98 -4.30 -16.89
C GLU A 528 -21.23 -3.48 -15.61
N LEU A 529 -21.34 -2.15 -15.68
CA LEU A 529 -21.63 -1.34 -14.49
C LEU A 529 -23.05 -1.54 -13.94
N PRO A 530 -23.23 -1.52 -12.61
CA PRO A 530 -24.54 -1.53 -11.98
C PRO A 530 -25.37 -0.30 -12.34
N ARG A 531 -26.43 -0.45 -13.14
CA ARG A 531 -27.38 0.66 -13.42
C ARG A 531 -28.02 1.28 -12.17
N SER A 532 -28.00 0.56 -11.05
CA SER A 532 -28.46 1.03 -9.75
C SER A 532 -27.79 0.27 -8.62
N ILE A 533 -27.38 0.98 -7.57
CA ILE A 533 -26.82 0.42 -6.35
C ILE A 533 -27.58 0.99 -5.16
N GLU A 534 -28.04 0.11 -4.28
CA GLU A 534 -28.58 0.51 -2.98
C GLU A 534 -27.42 0.69 -2.00
N VAL A 535 -27.29 1.90 -1.44
CA VAL A 535 -26.29 2.26 -0.42
C VAL A 535 -26.98 2.40 0.92
N SER A 536 -26.84 1.41 1.79
CA SER A 536 -27.32 1.48 3.18
C SER A 536 -26.23 2.01 4.10
N LEU A 537 -26.55 3.09 4.83
CA LEU A 537 -25.67 3.72 5.80
C LEU A 537 -26.02 3.24 7.22
N PRO A 538 -25.04 3.01 8.12
CA PRO A 538 -25.27 2.52 9.48
C PRO A 538 -25.67 3.63 10.48
N ILE A 539 -26.24 4.73 9.97
CA ILE A 539 -26.45 5.99 10.69
C ILE A 539 -27.81 6.60 10.36
N ALA A 540 -28.36 7.34 11.31
CA ALA A 540 -29.53 8.21 11.11
C ALA A 540 -29.06 9.67 11.03
N GLY A 541 -29.52 10.43 10.04
CA GLY A 541 -29.24 11.88 9.96
C GLY A 541 -29.18 12.43 8.54
N HIS A 542 -28.64 13.64 8.39
CA HIS A 542 -28.42 14.24 7.08
C HIS A 542 -27.04 13.89 6.53
N ALA A 543 -27.01 13.38 5.29
CA ALA A 543 -25.77 13.10 4.55
C ALA A 543 -25.67 13.96 3.30
N ARG A 544 -24.48 14.49 3.02
CA ARG A 544 -24.14 15.13 1.75
C ARG A 544 -23.48 14.09 0.84
N VAL A 545 -24.13 13.73 -0.27
CA VAL A 545 -23.62 12.78 -1.25
C VAL A 545 -22.78 13.51 -2.30
N LEU A 546 -21.62 12.95 -2.61
CA LEU A 546 -20.64 13.41 -3.61
C LEU A 546 -20.53 12.39 -4.73
N LEU A 547 -20.73 12.83 -5.97
CA LEU A 547 -20.63 11.99 -7.17
C LEU A 547 -19.77 12.68 -8.26
N PRO A 548 -18.97 11.93 -9.04
CA PRO A 548 -18.32 12.43 -10.25
C PRO A 548 -19.35 12.91 -11.29
N ALA A 549 -19.16 14.10 -11.84
CA ALA A 549 -20.15 14.77 -12.70
C ALA A 549 -20.00 14.47 -14.21
N SER A 550 -19.76 13.22 -14.59
CA SER A 550 -19.52 12.86 -16.01
C SER A 550 -20.06 11.50 -16.45
N SER A 551 -21.18 11.14 -15.84
CA SER A 551 -22.16 10.21 -16.39
C SER A 551 -23.53 10.86 -16.12
N ASP A 552 -24.58 10.55 -16.88
CA ASP A 552 -25.93 11.01 -16.54
C ASP A 552 -26.47 10.17 -15.36
N TYR A 553 -25.94 10.40 -14.14
CA TYR A 553 -26.43 9.77 -12.91
C TYR A 553 -27.89 10.19 -12.65
N VAL A 554 -28.85 9.39 -13.16
CA VAL A 554 -30.29 9.64 -12.97
C VAL A 554 -30.77 9.16 -11.59
N ASP A 555 -30.39 9.91 -10.56
CA ASP A 555 -31.42 10.32 -9.61
C ASP A 555 -32.26 11.44 -10.27
N ASP A 556 -33.47 11.71 -9.77
CA ASP A 556 -34.43 12.66 -10.37
C ASP A 556 -33.99 14.15 -10.25
N THR A 557 -32.73 14.37 -9.86
CA THR A 557 -32.10 15.68 -9.68
C THR A 557 -30.66 15.68 -10.24
N ARG A 558 -30.45 16.38 -11.37
CA ARG A 558 -29.15 16.43 -12.10
C ARG A 558 -28.06 17.26 -11.41
N ARG A 559 -27.58 16.87 -10.22
CA ARG A 559 -26.48 17.57 -9.51
C ARG A 559 -25.54 16.63 -8.77
N SER A 560 -24.24 16.89 -8.90
CA SER A 560 -23.12 16.10 -8.37
C SER A 560 -22.77 16.32 -6.89
N TRP A 561 -23.49 17.25 -6.22
CA TRP A 561 -23.48 17.42 -4.77
C TRP A 561 -24.92 17.52 -4.29
N GLN A 562 -25.35 16.62 -3.41
CA GLN A 562 -26.72 16.60 -2.91
C GLN A 562 -26.78 16.45 -1.40
N SER A 563 -27.78 17.04 -0.75
CA SER A 563 -28.06 16.84 0.67
C SER A 563 -29.30 15.97 0.79
N VAL A 564 -29.16 14.79 1.39
CA VAL A 564 -30.20 13.77 1.50
C VAL A 564 -30.45 13.48 2.98
N LEU A 565 -31.70 13.27 3.38
CA LEU A 565 -32.04 12.76 4.70
C LEU A 565 -31.97 11.23 4.68
N VAL A 566 -31.18 10.66 5.59
CA VAL A 566 -30.92 9.23 5.69
C VAL A 566 -31.61 8.68 6.95
N PRO A 567 -32.64 7.82 6.82
CA PRO A 567 -33.23 7.14 7.96
C PRO A 567 -32.25 6.11 8.54
N ALA A 568 -32.36 5.83 9.84
CA ALA A 568 -31.47 4.92 10.58
C ALA A 568 -31.30 3.53 9.94
N VAL A 569 -32.33 3.07 9.22
CA VAL A 569 -32.35 1.83 8.44
C VAL A 569 -33.17 2.10 7.16
N GLY A 570 -32.51 2.65 6.15
CA GLY A 570 -33.07 2.79 4.80
C GLY A 570 -32.02 3.36 3.83
N GLY A 571 -31.89 2.75 2.66
CA GLY A 571 -30.82 3.05 1.72
C GLY A 571 -31.03 4.29 0.86
N ILE A 572 -29.91 4.91 0.46
CA ILE A 572 -29.85 5.84 -0.68
C ILE A 572 -29.72 4.98 -1.94
N VAL A 573 -30.65 5.09 -2.89
CA VAL A 573 -30.51 4.41 -4.19
C VAL A 573 -29.76 5.34 -5.14
N VAL A 574 -28.58 4.91 -5.58
CA VAL A 574 -27.74 5.66 -6.52
C VAL A 574 -27.77 4.94 -7.87
N ARG A 575 -28.25 5.60 -8.93
CA ARG A 575 -28.21 5.06 -10.30
C ARG A 575 -26.96 5.51 -11.01
N ILE A 576 -26.22 4.56 -11.56
CA ILE A 576 -25.00 4.81 -12.34
C ILE A 576 -25.32 4.48 -13.78
N ASP A 577 -25.43 5.49 -14.63
CA ASP A 577 -25.57 5.27 -16.07
C ASP A 577 -24.15 5.15 -16.67
N PRO A 578 -23.81 4.06 -17.40
CA PRO A 578 -22.47 3.81 -17.93
C PRO A 578 -22.01 4.73 -19.08
#